data_AF-A0A485KNZ6-F1
#
_entry.id   AF-A0A485KNZ6-F1
#
_cell.length_a   1.000
_cell.length_b   1.000
_cell.length_c   1.000
_cell.angle_alpha   90.00
_cell.angle_beta   90.00
_cell.angle_gamma   90.00
#
_symmetry.space_group_name_H-M   'P 1'
#
loop_
_entity.id
_entity.type
_entity.pdbx_description
1 polymer ?
#
loop_
_entity_poly.entity_id
_entity_poly.type
_entity_poly.pdbx_seq_one_letter_code
_entity_poly.pdbx_strand_id
1 'polypeptide(L)'
;MGQRRTLLKNLAKRRKRKVHAQLHAELERDMLESHPEEVERLAMADEEASQRCHAKWVTANAKADAAFAKKKRILEERKRLMEDIKQQMEQETLEKEVQEREERDAAERQLVARREIERKQWTENVHKMTSEQKKMLLCSFFIRTGVCRFGDHCSRIHAPPSAPGRFVLFPGMHTIGVRSHRDGDDHLELDEREMRDGYRAFYFDALVELLKFGHLVQLNTCCNTASHLRGNVYVEYQTAQQAADAREGLYGRWYAGRQLLPEVTPISSWSDAICGLFLRKRCVRGGDCNFLHPFVNPVEPDPPLLAYRSPERGTSKRKRSPSPDRRHRRSSERTPREDDRHRRKRSSRKDEREDERESRRRHGIRR
;
A
#
# COMPACT_ATOMS: atom_id res chain seq x y z
N MET A 1 69.74 47.52 -44.61
CA MET A 1 69.49 46.07 -44.41
C MET A 1 68.62 45.40 -45.50
N GLY A 2 67.69 46.09 -46.16
CA GLY A 2 66.79 45.48 -47.17
C GLY A 2 67.46 45.02 -48.47
N GLN A 3 68.40 45.78 -49.02
CA GLN A 3 69.00 45.50 -50.34
C GLN A 3 69.84 44.21 -50.38
N ARG A 4 70.62 43.90 -49.33
CA ARG A 4 71.46 42.70 -49.24
C ARG A 4 70.63 41.41 -49.16
N ARG A 5 69.48 41.45 -48.47
CA ARG A 5 68.54 40.33 -48.37
C ARG A 5 67.83 40.05 -49.69
N THR A 6 67.48 41.09 -50.45
CA THR A 6 66.90 40.97 -51.80
C THR A 6 67.90 40.36 -52.78
N LEU A 7 69.18 40.73 -52.67
CA LEU A 7 70.27 40.22 -53.52
C LEU A 7 70.51 38.71 -53.30
N LEU A 8 70.52 38.25 -52.04
CA LEU A 8 70.63 36.82 -51.70
C LEU A 8 69.42 36.00 -52.19
N LYS A 9 68.19 36.52 -52.06
CA LYS A 9 66.98 35.87 -52.59
C LYS A 9 67.01 35.75 -54.12
N ASN A 10 67.49 36.78 -54.81
CA ASN A 10 67.63 36.76 -56.27
C ASN A 10 68.71 35.76 -56.72
N LEU A 11 69.79 35.62 -55.96
CA LEU A 11 70.85 34.64 -56.23
C LEU A 11 70.37 33.20 -56.01
N ALA A 12 69.59 32.93 -54.95
CA ALA A 12 68.97 31.63 -54.71
C ALA A 12 67.94 31.27 -55.79
N LYS A 13 67.08 32.22 -56.22
CA LYS A 13 66.17 32.02 -57.35
C LYS A 13 66.94 31.72 -58.65
N ARG A 14 68.05 32.42 -58.91
CA ARG A 14 68.93 32.12 -60.06
C ARG A 14 69.54 30.72 -59.98
N ARG A 15 70.01 30.28 -58.81
CA ARG A 15 70.52 28.91 -58.60
C ARG A 15 69.43 27.86 -58.84
N LYS A 16 68.23 28.04 -58.28
CA LYS A 16 67.09 27.13 -58.50
C LYS A 16 66.70 27.06 -59.98
N ARG A 17 66.67 28.20 -60.68
CA ARG A 17 66.42 28.25 -62.13
C ARG A 17 67.51 27.56 -62.93
N LYS A 18 68.79 27.71 -62.55
CA LYS A 18 69.91 27.02 -63.20
C LYS A 18 69.82 25.50 -63.01
N VAL A 19 69.56 25.02 -61.80
CA VAL A 19 69.40 23.59 -61.52
C VAL A 19 68.19 23.02 -62.26
N HIS A 20 67.06 23.72 -62.25
CA HIS A 20 65.88 23.28 -63.00
C HIS A 20 66.13 23.28 -64.51
N ALA A 21 66.86 24.27 -65.05
CA ALA A 21 67.23 24.30 -66.45
C ALA A 21 68.22 23.19 -66.81
N GLN A 22 69.16 22.85 -65.91
CA GLN A 22 70.08 21.72 -66.09
C GLN A 22 69.33 20.40 -66.08
N LEU A 23 68.43 20.19 -65.11
CA LEU A 23 67.61 18.99 -65.03
C LEU A 23 66.70 18.85 -66.26
N HIS A 24 66.13 19.97 -66.73
CA HIS A 24 65.31 19.99 -67.94
C HIS A 24 66.14 19.69 -69.20
N ALA A 25 67.34 20.24 -69.31
CA ALA A 25 68.25 19.96 -70.43
C ALA A 25 68.85 18.54 -70.38
N GLU A 26 68.93 17.93 -69.19
CA GLU A 26 69.25 16.51 -69.01
C GLU A 26 68.06 15.65 -69.45
N LEU A 27 66.84 15.93 -68.96
CA LEU A 27 65.63 15.23 -69.39
C LEU A 27 65.38 15.37 -70.90
N GLU A 28 65.59 16.55 -71.49
CA GLU A 28 65.46 16.76 -72.94
C GLU A 28 66.52 15.98 -73.72
N ARG A 29 67.76 15.87 -73.21
CA ARG A 29 68.80 15.02 -73.82
C ARG A 29 68.45 13.54 -73.71
N ASP A 30 68.04 13.09 -72.52
CA ASP A 30 67.62 11.70 -72.30
C ASP A 30 66.39 11.35 -73.16
N MET A 31 65.47 12.28 -73.37
CA MET A 31 64.33 12.12 -74.29
C MET A 31 64.72 12.12 -75.78
N LEU A 32 65.83 12.78 -76.15
CA LEU A 32 66.37 12.79 -77.52
C LEU A 32 67.27 11.57 -77.80
N GLU A 33 67.93 11.02 -76.78
CA GLU A 33 68.79 9.83 -76.86
C GLU A 33 68.02 8.51 -76.63
N SER A 34 66.84 8.56 -76.04
CA SER A 34 66.01 7.38 -75.84
C SER A 34 65.36 6.93 -77.15
N HIS A 35 65.66 5.70 -77.57
CA HIS A 35 64.96 5.06 -78.68
C HIS A 35 63.48 4.87 -78.28
N PRO A 36 62.50 5.32 -79.09
CA PRO A 36 61.07 5.19 -78.78
C PRO A 36 60.65 3.77 -78.39
N GLU A 37 61.27 2.77 -79.04
CA GLU A 37 61.04 1.34 -78.77
C GLU A 37 61.48 0.92 -77.36
N GLU A 38 62.53 1.51 -76.80
CA GLU A 38 63.04 1.14 -75.48
C GLU A 38 62.19 1.72 -74.35
N VAL A 39 61.69 2.95 -74.52
CA VAL A 39 60.73 3.58 -73.61
C VAL A 39 59.41 2.81 -73.59
N GLU A 40 58.94 2.38 -74.76
CA GLU A 40 57.72 1.55 -74.88
C GLU A 40 57.87 0.18 -74.22
N ARG A 41 59.03 -0.49 -74.40
CA ARG A 41 59.33 -1.76 -73.70
C ARG A 41 59.32 -1.61 -72.18
N LEU A 42 59.92 -0.54 -71.65
CA LEU A 42 59.95 -0.29 -70.21
C LEU A 42 58.55 0.03 -69.66
N ALA A 43 57.75 0.81 -70.40
CA ALA A 43 56.36 1.08 -70.05
C ALA A 43 55.51 -0.20 -70.03
N MET A 44 55.67 -1.07 -71.04
CA MET A 44 55.00 -2.37 -71.10
C MET A 44 55.41 -3.27 -69.92
N ALA A 45 56.71 -3.31 -69.58
CA ALA A 45 57.19 -4.08 -68.44
C ALA A 45 56.68 -3.56 -67.08
N ASP A 46 56.58 -2.24 -66.91
CA ASP A 46 56.00 -1.61 -65.71
C ASP A 46 54.48 -1.89 -65.62
N GLU A 47 53.78 -1.82 -66.74
CA GLU A 47 52.36 -2.16 -66.82
C GLU A 47 52.13 -3.63 -66.49
N GLU A 48 52.92 -4.56 -67.04
CA GLU A 48 52.88 -5.97 -66.68
C GLU A 48 53.18 -6.21 -65.18
N ALA A 49 54.17 -5.49 -64.62
CA ALA A 49 54.51 -5.58 -63.20
C ALA A 49 53.34 -5.07 -62.33
N SER A 50 52.71 -3.97 -62.73
CA SER A 50 51.52 -3.40 -62.09
C SER A 50 50.34 -4.37 -62.15
N GLN A 51 50.08 -4.99 -63.31
CA GLN A 51 49.04 -6.00 -63.48
C GLN A 51 49.29 -7.23 -62.60
N ARG A 52 50.54 -7.72 -62.51
CA ARG A 52 50.92 -8.83 -61.60
C ARG A 52 50.72 -8.45 -60.14
N CYS A 53 51.08 -7.23 -59.74
CA CYS A 53 50.86 -6.72 -58.40
C CYS A 53 49.36 -6.63 -58.07
N HIS A 54 48.56 -6.09 -58.99
CA HIS A 54 47.11 -6.00 -58.87
C HIS A 54 46.48 -7.39 -58.76
N ALA A 55 46.87 -8.36 -59.59
CA ALA A 55 46.36 -9.74 -59.51
C ALA A 55 46.67 -10.40 -58.15
N LYS A 56 47.88 -10.19 -57.61
CA LYS A 56 48.24 -10.65 -56.26
C LYS A 56 47.41 -9.98 -55.18
N TRP A 57 47.15 -8.67 -55.32
CA TRP A 57 46.29 -7.93 -54.40
C TRP A 57 44.85 -8.45 -54.44
N VAL A 58 44.26 -8.62 -55.63
CA VAL A 58 42.88 -9.15 -55.80
C VAL A 58 42.73 -10.52 -55.15
N THR A 59 43.68 -11.43 -55.39
CA THR A 59 43.63 -12.78 -54.80
C THR A 59 43.81 -12.77 -53.29
N ALA A 60 44.64 -11.89 -52.74
CA ALA A 60 44.78 -11.69 -51.30
C ALA A 60 43.50 -11.11 -50.67
N ASN A 61 42.88 -10.13 -51.33
CA ASN A 61 41.63 -9.52 -50.88
C ASN A 61 40.49 -10.54 -50.86
N ALA A 62 40.34 -11.33 -51.93
CA ALA A 62 39.33 -12.39 -51.99
C ALA A 62 39.48 -13.43 -50.85
N LYS A 63 40.72 -13.77 -50.47
CA LYS A 63 40.98 -14.65 -49.31
C LYS A 63 40.61 -13.99 -47.99
N ALA A 64 40.92 -12.71 -47.81
CA ALA A 64 40.55 -11.95 -46.61
C ALA A 64 39.03 -11.82 -46.47
N ASP A 65 38.32 -11.53 -47.57
CA ASP A 65 36.86 -11.44 -47.61
C ASP A 65 36.20 -12.78 -47.31
N ALA A 66 36.71 -13.89 -47.86
CA ALA A 66 36.24 -15.23 -47.55
C ALA A 66 36.43 -15.59 -46.07
N ALA A 67 37.58 -15.24 -45.48
CA ALA A 67 37.85 -15.45 -44.06
C ALA A 67 36.94 -14.60 -43.16
N PHE A 68 36.68 -13.34 -43.55
CA PHE A 68 35.75 -12.46 -42.86
C PHE A 68 34.31 -12.98 -42.94
N ALA A 69 33.87 -13.41 -44.11
CA ALA A 69 32.55 -14.01 -44.31
C ALA A 69 32.36 -15.27 -43.44
N LYS A 70 33.38 -16.14 -43.35
CA LYS A 70 33.35 -17.31 -42.45
C LYS A 70 33.22 -16.90 -40.99
N LYS A 71 34.02 -15.94 -40.52
CA LYS A 71 33.94 -15.42 -39.15
C LYS A 71 32.57 -14.80 -38.84
N LYS A 72 32.00 -14.06 -39.80
CA LYS A 72 30.68 -13.44 -39.67
C LYS A 72 29.58 -14.50 -39.47
N ARG A 73 29.59 -15.58 -40.26
CA ARG A 73 28.65 -16.70 -40.11
C ARG A 73 28.74 -17.37 -38.74
N ILE A 74 29.95 -17.68 -38.27
CA ILE A 74 30.18 -18.28 -36.94
C ILE A 74 29.66 -17.36 -35.83
N LEU A 75 29.88 -16.05 -35.96
CA LEU A 75 29.39 -15.08 -34.97
C LEU A 75 27.85 -14.98 -34.97
N GLU A 76 27.22 -15.03 -36.15
CA GLU A 76 25.76 -15.04 -36.26
C GLU A 76 25.14 -16.32 -35.67
N GLU A 77 25.73 -17.48 -35.94
CA GLU A 77 25.31 -18.76 -35.32
C GLU A 77 25.47 -18.72 -33.80
N ARG A 78 26.61 -18.22 -33.29
CA ARG A 78 26.83 -18.07 -31.85
C ARG A 78 25.82 -17.12 -31.22
N LYS A 79 25.46 -16.02 -31.90
CA LYS A 79 24.43 -15.08 -31.42
C LYS A 79 23.06 -15.74 -31.33
N ARG A 80 22.67 -16.53 -32.33
CA ARG A 80 21.40 -17.28 -32.31
C ARG A 80 21.36 -18.27 -31.15
N LEU A 81 22.41 -19.07 -30.99
CA LEU A 81 22.50 -20.02 -29.88
C LEU A 81 22.39 -19.33 -28.51
N MET A 82 23.04 -18.19 -28.33
CA MET A 82 22.95 -17.42 -27.08
C MET A 82 21.54 -16.87 -26.83
N GLU A 83 20.83 -16.45 -27.87
CA GLU A 83 19.44 -15.97 -27.76
C GLU A 83 18.50 -17.13 -27.42
N ASP A 84 18.67 -18.29 -28.05
CA ASP A 84 17.88 -19.50 -27.76
C ASP A 84 18.07 -19.95 -26.30
N ILE A 85 19.31 -19.98 -25.82
CA ILE A 85 19.62 -20.29 -24.40
C ILE A 85 18.97 -19.26 -23.48
N LYS A 86 19.02 -17.97 -23.83
CA LYS A 86 18.41 -16.92 -23.03
C LYS A 86 16.89 -17.07 -22.97
N GLN A 87 16.24 -17.38 -24.08
CA GLN A 87 14.79 -17.62 -24.14
C GLN A 87 14.38 -18.84 -23.32
N GLN A 88 15.16 -19.93 -23.38
CA GLN A 88 14.93 -21.12 -22.55
C GLN A 88 15.04 -20.79 -21.04
N MET A 89 16.09 -20.07 -20.64
CA MET A 89 16.25 -19.64 -19.25
C MET A 89 15.10 -18.74 -18.79
N GLU A 90 14.63 -17.83 -19.65
CA GLU A 90 13.50 -16.94 -19.35
C GLU A 90 12.18 -17.73 -19.21
N GLN A 91 11.94 -18.70 -20.10
CA GLN A 91 10.78 -19.60 -19.99
C GLN A 91 10.81 -20.43 -18.70
N GLU A 92 11.94 -21.05 -18.36
CA GLU A 92 12.09 -21.79 -17.11
C GLU A 92 11.87 -20.92 -15.87
N THR A 93 12.32 -19.65 -15.89
CA THR A 93 12.06 -18.73 -14.78
C THR A 93 10.57 -18.39 -14.65
N LEU A 94 9.88 -18.14 -15.76
CA LEU A 94 8.44 -17.86 -15.75
C LEU A 94 7.64 -19.07 -15.28
N GLU A 95 8.00 -20.29 -15.71
CA GLU A 95 7.35 -21.52 -15.26
C GLU A 95 7.52 -21.74 -13.75
N LYS A 96 8.72 -21.49 -13.21
CA LYS A 96 8.97 -21.55 -11.76
C LYS A 96 8.14 -20.53 -10.99
N GLU A 97 8.06 -19.28 -11.46
CA GLU A 97 7.25 -18.23 -10.82
C GLU A 97 5.76 -18.59 -10.82
N VAL A 98 5.25 -19.16 -11.92
CA VAL A 98 3.86 -19.63 -12.01
C VAL A 98 3.63 -20.78 -11.03
N GLN A 99 4.52 -21.77 -10.99
CA GLN A 99 4.40 -22.91 -10.08
C GLN A 99 4.44 -22.46 -8.61
N GLU A 100 5.38 -21.60 -8.21
CA GLU A 100 5.46 -21.06 -6.85
C GLU A 100 4.18 -20.28 -6.47
N ARG A 101 3.61 -19.54 -7.43
CA ARG A 101 2.33 -18.85 -7.22
C ARG A 101 1.17 -19.82 -7.03
N GLU A 102 1.07 -20.86 -7.84
CA GLU A 102 0.03 -21.88 -7.72
C GLU A 102 0.15 -22.65 -6.40
N GLU A 103 1.37 -23.00 -5.99
CA GLU A 103 1.63 -23.66 -4.70
C GLU A 103 1.24 -22.76 -3.52
N ARG A 104 1.57 -21.46 -3.58
CA ARG A 104 1.16 -20.49 -2.56
C ARG A 104 -0.35 -20.34 -2.49
N ASP A 105 -1.01 -20.19 -3.63
CA ASP A 105 -2.46 -20.04 -3.70
C ASP A 105 -3.16 -21.34 -3.24
N ALA A 106 -2.59 -22.53 -3.52
CA ALA A 106 -3.07 -23.81 -3.02
C ALA A 106 -2.88 -23.94 -1.50
N ALA A 107 -1.74 -23.52 -0.95
CA ALA A 107 -1.48 -23.52 0.48
C ALA A 107 -2.45 -22.58 1.23
N GLU A 108 -2.74 -21.40 0.67
CA GLU A 108 -3.73 -20.47 1.21
C GLU A 108 -5.13 -21.11 1.21
N ARG A 109 -5.55 -21.75 0.11
CA ARG A 109 -6.83 -22.48 0.05
C ARG A 109 -6.92 -23.59 1.09
N GLN A 110 -5.84 -24.36 1.30
CA GLN A 110 -5.81 -25.41 2.33
C GLN A 110 -5.91 -24.84 3.75
N LEU A 111 -5.26 -23.71 4.04
CA LEU A 111 -5.35 -23.04 5.33
C LEU A 111 -6.77 -22.50 5.60
N VAL A 112 -7.39 -21.88 4.59
CA VAL A 112 -8.78 -21.40 4.69
C VAL A 112 -9.74 -22.57 4.93
N ALA A 113 -9.60 -23.67 4.15
CA ALA A 113 -10.42 -24.87 4.32
C ALA A 113 -10.26 -25.51 5.72
N ARG A 114 -9.02 -25.60 6.24
CA ARG A 114 -8.76 -26.10 7.59
C ARG A 114 -9.44 -25.24 8.66
N ARG A 115 -9.28 -23.92 8.58
CA ARG A 115 -9.93 -22.98 9.51
C ARG A 115 -11.45 -23.09 9.45
N GLU A 116 -12.02 -23.33 8.27
CA GLU A 116 -13.46 -23.55 8.12
C GLU A 116 -13.93 -24.85 8.79
N ILE A 117 -13.18 -25.95 8.65
CA ILE A 117 -13.47 -27.21 9.34
C ILE A 117 -13.39 -27.02 10.86
N GLU A 118 -12.33 -26.40 11.37
CA GLU A 118 -12.16 -26.09 12.80
C GLU A 118 -13.32 -25.22 13.31
N ARG A 119 -13.72 -24.20 12.53
CA ARG A 119 -14.87 -23.35 12.83
C ARG A 119 -16.14 -24.18 12.91
N LYS A 120 -16.44 -25.05 11.93
CA LYS A 120 -17.64 -25.92 11.93
C LYS A 120 -17.67 -26.85 13.14
N GLN A 121 -16.59 -27.58 13.40
CA GLN A 121 -16.45 -28.45 14.58
C GLN A 121 -16.66 -27.69 15.89
N TRP A 122 -16.17 -26.45 15.96
CA TRP A 122 -16.35 -25.64 17.15
C TRP A 122 -17.79 -25.15 17.29
N THR A 123 -18.42 -24.66 16.20
CA THR A 123 -19.83 -24.21 16.20
C THR A 123 -20.82 -25.28 16.66
N GLU A 124 -20.57 -26.54 16.31
CA GLU A 124 -21.38 -27.68 16.76
C GLU A 124 -21.22 -27.93 18.27
N ASN A 125 -20.03 -27.67 18.82
CA ASN A 125 -19.70 -27.98 20.21
C ASN A 125 -19.92 -26.82 21.19
N VAL A 126 -20.10 -25.58 20.73
CA VAL A 126 -20.29 -24.38 21.59
C VAL A 126 -21.38 -24.57 22.63
N HIS A 127 -22.49 -25.18 22.22
CA HIS A 127 -23.66 -25.40 23.07
C HIS A 127 -23.32 -26.27 24.29
N LYS A 128 -22.33 -27.17 24.16
CA LYS A 128 -21.89 -28.10 25.20
C LYS A 128 -20.81 -27.53 26.11
N MET A 129 -20.28 -26.34 25.82
CA MET A 129 -19.18 -25.72 26.58
C MET A 129 -19.66 -25.00 27.83
N THR A 130 -18.83 -24.99 28.87
CA THR A 130 -19.08 -24.22 30.09
C THR A 130 -18.95 -22.71 29.85
N SER A 131 -19.51 -21.90 30.74
CA SER A 131 -19.46 -20.44 30.68
C SER A 131 -18.03 -19.89 30.65
N GLU A 132 -17.10 -20.52 31.37
CA GLU A 132 -15.69 -20.15 31.45
C GLU A 132 -14.98 -20.45 30.13
N GLN A 133 -15.24 -21.61 29.53
CA GLN A 133 -14.67 -21.98 28.23
C GLN A 133 -15.16 -21.03 27.12
N LYS A 134 -16.45 -20.66 27.15
CA LYS A 134 -17.03 -19.66 26.24
C LYS A 134 -16.31 -18.32 26.36
N LYS A 135 -16.04 -17.83 27.57
CA LYS A 135 -15.33 -16.55 27.80
C LYS A 135 -13.89 -16.55 27.26
N MET A 136 -13.20 -17.69 27.31
CA MET A 136 -11.81 -17.80 26.85
C MET A 136 -11.69 -17.90 25.34
N LEU A 137 -12.59 -18.64 24.69
CA LEU A 137 -12.46 -18.99 23.28
C LEU A 137 -13.25 -18.07 22.35
N LEU A 138 -14.35 -17.50 22.82
CA LEU A 138 -15.18 -16.62 22.01
C LEU A 138 -14.63 -15.21 21.94
N CYS A 139 -14.77 -14.59 20.76
CA CYS A 139 -14.52 -13.18 20.63
C CYS A 139 -15.58 -12.39 21.38
N SER A 140 -15.16 -11.71 22.44
CA SER A 140 -16.04 -10.89 23.27
C SER A 140 -16.64 -9.71 22.50
N PHE A 141 -15.94 -9.19 21.48
CA PHE A 141 -16.46 -8.12 20.64
C PHE A 141 -17.54 -8.65 19.69
N PHE A 142 -17.25 -9.72 18.96
CA PHE A 142 -18.21 -10.31 18.02
C PHE A 142 -19.52 -10.72 18.70
N ILE A 143 -19.48 -11.37 19.87
CA ILE A 143 -20.71 -11.73 20.58
C ILE A 143 -21.54 -10.51 21.00
N ARG A 144 -20.87 -9.41 21.35
CA ARG A 144 -21.53 -8.21 21.88
C ARG A 144 -22.00 -7.26 20.79
N THR A 145 -21.31 -7.17 19.67
CA THR A 145 -21.59 -6.19 18.61
C THR A 145 -21.88 -6.81 17.24
N GLY A 146 -21.78 -8.13 17.11
CA GLY A 146 -21.91 -8.83 15.82
C GLY A 146 -20.76 -8.59 14.84
N VAL A 147 -19.76 -7.76 15.20
CA VAL A 147 -18.62 -7.45 14.33
C VAL A 147 -17.32 -7.41 15.13
N CYS A 148 -16.22 -7.70 14.46
CA CYS A 148 -14.89 -7.68 15.05
C CYS A 148 -13.93 -6.97 14.11
N ARG A 149 -13.06 -6.11 14.65
CA ARG A 149 -12.04 -5.39 13.87
C ARG A 149 -11.11 -6.31 13.08
N PHE A 150 -10.95 -7.56 13.52
CA PHE A 150 -10.07 -8.54 12.90
C PHE A 150 -10.77 -9.46 11.90
N GLY A 151 -12.11 -9.42 11.80
CA GLY A 151 -12.88 -10.28 10.90
C GLY A 151 -12.47 -11.76 11.00
N ASP A 152 -12.24 -12.41 9.87
CA ASP A 152 -11.81 -13.81 9.80
C ASP A 152 -10.39 -14.08 10.32
N HIS A 153 -9.61 -13.02 10.58
CA HIS A 153 -8.26 -13.11 11.13
C HIS A 153 -8.25 -12.99 12.66
N CYS A 154 -9.42 -12.97 13.32
CA CYS A 154 -9.47 -12.94 14.77
C CYS A 154 -8.89 -14.23 15.37
N SER A 155 -8.05 -14.09 16.39
CA SER A 155 -7.52 -15.23 17.15
C SER A 155 -8.56 -15.93 18.02
N ARG A 156 -9.70 -15.27 18.26
CA ARG A 156 -10.84 -15.81 18.99
C ARG A 156 -11.96 -16.14 18.02
N ILE A 157 -12.85 -17.03 18.45
CA ILE A 157 -13.84 -17.62 17.57
C ILE A 157 -15.07 -16.71 17.44
N HIS A 158 -15.52 -16.51 16.21
CA HIS A 158 -16.77 -15.86 15.86
C HIS A 158 -17.84 -16.91 15.64
N ALA A 159 -18.64 -17.16 16.67
CA ALA A 159 -19.71 -18.16 16.61
C ALA A 159 -20.96 -17.53 15.99
N PRO A 160 -21.56 -18.15 14.95
CA PRO A 160 -22.86 -17.71 14.46
C PRO A 160 -23.90 -17.84 15.59
N PRO A 161 -24.99 -17.05 15.54
CA PRO A 161 -26.06 -17.16 16.50
C PRO A 161 -26.64 -18.58 16.54
N SER A 162 -26.67 -19.15 17.75
CA SER A 162 -27.17 -20.50 18.07
C SER A 162 -28.64 -20.76 17.75
N ALA A 163 -29.43 -19.69 17.65
CA ALA A 163 -30.87 -19.72 17.44
C ALA A 163 -31.25 -18.59 16.47
N PRO A 164 -32.40 -18.69 15.78
CA PRO A 164 -32.89 -17.57 14.99
C PRO A 164 -33.00 -16.33 15.88
N GLY A 165 -32.22 -15.32 15.54
CA GLY A 165 -32.07 -14.09 16.30
C GLY A 165 -33.09 -13.05 15.86
N ARG A 166 -33.43 -12.16 16.78
CA ARG A 166 -34.28 -10.98 16.54
C ARG A 166 -33.49 -9.77 16.03
N PHE A 167 -32.16 -9.84 16.04
CA PHE A 167 -31.26 -8.76 15.64
C PHE A 167 -30.67 -9.01 14.26
N VAL A 168 -30.85 -8.06 13.34
CA VAL A 168 -30.31 -8.06 11.99
C VAL A 168 -29.32 -6.90 11.84
N LEU A 169 -28.16 -7.16 11.25
CA LEU A 169 -27.15 -6.17 10.89
C LEU A 169 -27.14 -5.98 9.38
N PHE A 170 -27.12 -4.73 8.95
CA PHE A 170 -26.83 -4.30 7.59
C PHE A 170 -25.45 -3.61 7.59
N PRO A 171 -24.38 -4.30 7.17
CA PRO A 171 -23.02 -3.76 7.20
C PRO A 171 -22.89 -2.54 6.28
N GLY A 172 -22.44 -1.40 6.82
CA GLY A 172 -22.14 -0.20 6.05
C GLY A 172 -23.29 0.36 5.20
N MET A 173 -24.55 0.10 5.56
CA MET A 173 -25.73 0.55 4.82
C MET A 173 -25.84 2.08 4.80
N HIS A 174 -25.48 2.75 5.89
CA HIS A 174 -25.46 4.20 5.95
C HIS A 174 -24.09 4.75 5.53
N THR A 175 -24.06 5.57 4.49
CA THR A 175 -22.84 6.25 4.06
C THR A 175 -22.63 7.50 4.90
N ILE A 176 -21.75 7.40 5.89
CA ILE A 176 -21.29 8.56 6.65
C ILE A 176 -20.27 9.29 5.79
N GLY A 177 -20.51 10.55 5.46
CA GLY A 177 -19.61 11.41 4.70
C GLY A 177 -18.25 11.52 5.38
N VAL A 178 -17.29 10.70 4.95
CA VAL A 178 -15.87 11.04 4.96
C VAL A 178 -15.48 10.79 3.52
N ARG A 179 -15.39 11.87 2.73
CA ARG A 179 -14.85 11.79 1.38
C ARG A 179 -13.50 11.10 1.51
N SER A 180 -13.33 10.04 0.73
CA SER A 180 -12.15 9.19 0.73
C SER A 180 -10.90 10.06 0.61
N HIS A 181 -9.91 9.88 1.51
CA HIS A 181 -8.56 10.47 1.42
C HIS A 181 -7.76 9.94 0.20
N ARG A 182 -8.42 9.63 -0.93
CA ARG A 182 -7.74 9.28 -2.17
C ARG A 182 -7.40 10.51 -3.01
N ASP A 183 -8.10 11.62 -2.80
CA ASP A 183 -7.82 12.89 -3.46
C ASP A 183 -7.46 13.91 -2.38
N GLY A 184 -6.19 14.30 -2.36
CA GLY A 184 -5.54 15.05 -1.27
C GLY A 184 -5.98 16.51 -1.11
N ASP A 185 -7.24 16.86 -1.36
CA ASP A 185 -7.72 18.24 -1.25
C ASP A 185 -9.24 18.35 -1.03
N ASP A 186 -9.81 17.61 -0.07
CA ASP A 186 -11.26 17.66 0.22
C ASP A 186 -11.54 17.57 1.73
N HIS A 187 -10.90 18.43 2.51
CA HIS A 187 -11.29 18.74 3.90
C HIS A 187 -12.47 19.72 3.95
N LEU A 188 -13.56 19.41 3.24
CA LEU A 188 -14.84 20.06 3.52
C LEU A 188 -15.39 19.43 4.81
N GLU A 189 -15.25 20.18 5.91
CA GLU A 189 -15.99 19.96 7.14
C GLU A 189 -17.49 20.03 6.80
N LEU A 190 -18.12 18.89 6.53
CA LEU A 190 -19.58 18.83 6.47
C LEU A 190 -20.09 19.40 7.80
N ASP A 191 -20.91 20.45 7.73
CA ASP A 191 -21.51 21.03 8.94
C ASP A 191 -22.23 19.88 9.68
N GLU A 192 -22.09 19.81 11.00
CA GLU A 192 -22.75 18.80 11.81
C GLU A 192 -24.26 18.80 11.57
N ARG A 193 -24.83 19.93 11.13
CA ARG A 193 -26.21 20.04 10.64
C ARG A 193 -26.47 19.20 9.41
N GLU A 194 -25.67 19.35 8.36
CA GLU A 194 -25.84 18.58 7.11
C GLU A 194 -25.70 17.07 7.36
N MET A 195 -24.77 16.67 8.24
CA MET A 195 -24.64 15.27 8.66
C MET A 195 -25.91 14.76 9.36
N ARG A 196 -26.51 15.58 10.24
CA ARG A 196 -27.77 15.22 10.93
C ARG A 196 -28.95 15.17 9.98
N ASP A 197 -29.05 16.11 9.04
CA ASP A 197 -30.15 16.16 8.07
C ASP A 197 -30.04 15.00 7.07
N GLY A 198 -28.83 14.70 6.59
CA GLY A 198 -28.55 13.51 5.78
C GLY A 198 -28.87 12.21 6.51
N TYR A 199 -28.51 12.11 7.80
CA TYR A 199 -28.90 10.96 8.63
C TYR A 199 -30.41 10.87 8.80
N ARG A 200 -31.11 11.99 9.02
CA ARG A 200 -32.57 12.02 9.17
C ARG A 200 -33.27 11.49 7.93
N ALA A 201 -32.85 11.94 6.75
CA ALA A 201 -33.40 11.46 5.48
C ALA A 201 -33.19 9.95 5.31
N PHE A 202 -31.96 9.48 5.54
CA PHE A 202 -31.63 8.05 5.53
C PHE A 202 -32.47 7.24 6.53
N TYR A 203 -32.63 7.75 7.75
CA TYR A 203 -33.34 7.04 8.82
C TYR A 203 -34.79 6.78 8.46
N PHE A 204 -35.51 7.78 7.92
CA PHE A 204 -36.90 7.59 7.52
C PHE A 204 -37.05 6.66 6.33
N ASP A 205 -36.16 6.76 5.34
CA ASP A 205 -36.14 5.88 4.18
C ASP A 205 -35.92 4.41 4.59
N ALA A 206 -34.90 4.16 5.41
CA ALA A 206 -34.63 2.83 5.95
C ALA A 206 -35.78 2.33 6.85
N LEU A 207 -36.34 3.19 7.72
CA LEU A 207 -37.42 2.83 8.64
C LEU A 207 -38.66 2.34 7.89
N VAL A 208 -39.09 3.05 6.84
CA VAL A 208 -40.28 2.68 6.06
C VAL A 208 -40.09 1.35 5.35
N GLU A 209 -38.91 1.09 4.79
CA GLU A 209 -38.62 -0.21 4.16
C GLU A 209 -38.57 -1.36 5.17
N LEU A 210 -37.96 -1.14 6.35
CA LEU A 210 -37.83 -2.18 7.38
C LEU A 210 -39.17 -2.55 8.05
N LEU A 211 -40.08 -1.58 8.21
CA LEU A 211 -41.42 -1.81 8.77
C LEU A 211 -42.26 -2.79 7.94
N LYS A 212 -41.96 -2.97 6.64
CA LYS A 212 -42.68 -3.93 5.78
C LYS A 212 -42.50 -5.38 6.21
N PHE A 213 -41.43 -5.69 6.93
CA PHE A 213 -41.10 -7.06 7.34
C PHE A 213 -41.57 -7.39 8.77
N GLY A 214 -41.99 -6.38 9.54
CA GLY A 214 -42.53 -6.63 10.88
C GLY A 214 -42.40 -5.44 11.83
N HIS A 215 -42.77 -5.70 13.08
CA HIS A 215 -42.69 -4.69 14.14
C HIS A 215 -41.25 -4.49 14.60
N LEU A 216 -40.75 -3.27 14.42
CA LEU A 216 -39.42 -2.84 14.87
C LEU A 216 -39.46 -2.44 16.35
N VAL A 217 -38.61 -3.07 17.15
CA VAL A 217 -38.42 -2.68 18.55
C VAL A 217 -37.39 -1.57 18.65
N GLN A 218 -36.27 -1.68 17.92
CA GLN A 218 -35.24 -0.65 17.91
C GLN A 218 -34.44 -0.66 16.60
N LEU A 219 -34.14 0.53 16.09
CA LEU A 219 -33.31 0.77 14.90
C LEU A 219 -32.13 1.65 15.30
N ASN A 220 -30.91 1.14 15.18
CA ASN A 220 -29.68 1.84 15.58
C ASN A 220 -28.69 1.91 14.41
N THR A 221 -28.37 3.11 13.95
CA THR A 221 -27.33 3.33 12.94
C THR A 221 -26.05 3.81 13.59
N CYS A 222 -24.92 3.18 13.28
CA CYS A 222 -23.65 3.45 13.93
C CYS A 222 -22.88 4.60 13.26
N CYS A 223 -22.58 5.66 14.02
CA CYS A 223 -21.71 6.77 13.66
C CYS A 223 -20.22 6.54 14.00
N ASN A 224 -19.83 5.28 14.24
CA ASN A 224 -18.43 4.93 14.51
C ASN A 224 -17.51 5.38 13.38
N THR A 225 -16.31 5.84 13.73
CA THR A 225 -15.24 6.12 12.76
C THR A 225 -14.47 4.85 12.39
N ALA A 226 -14.49 3.83 13.26
CA ALA A 226 -13.85 2.54 13.03
C ALA A 226 -14.46 1.82 11.82
N SER A 227 -13.63 1.37 10.88
CA SER A 227 -14.06 0.77 9.60
C SER A 227 -15.04 -0.41 9.75
N HIS A 228 -14.83 -1.25 10.75
CA HIS A 228 -15.66 -2.45 11.01
C HIS A 228 -17.06 -2.13 11.60
N LEU A 229 -17.28 -0.91 12.09
CA LEU A 229 -18.54 -0.47 12.72
C LEU A 229 -19.23 0.68 11.96
N ARG A 230 -18.47 1.39 11.13
CA ARG A 230 -18.91 2.61 10.47
C ARG A 230 -20.09 2.36 9.53
N GLY A 231 -21.18 3.07 9.76
CA GLY A 231 -22.36 3.01 8.89
C GLY A 231 -23.18 1.72 9.04
N ASN A 232 -22.83 0.86 9.99
CA ASN A 232 -23.59 -0.35 10.28
C ASN A 232 -24.96 0.02 10.85
N VAL A 233 -26.00 -0.63 10.32
CA VAL A 233 -27.37 -0.45 10.81
C VAL A 233 -27.81 -1.74 11.49
N TYR A 234 -28.22 -1.63 12.75
CA TYR A 234 -28.71 -2.73 13.55
C TYR A 234 -30.21 -2.57 13.76
N VAL A 235 -30.94 -3.65 13.54
CA VAL A 235 -32.40 -3.68 13.58
C VAL A 235 -32.82 -4.81 14.51
N GLU A 236 -33.62 -4.48 15.51
CA GLU A 236 -34.27 -5.47 16.37
C GLU A 236 -35.75 -5.57 16.03
N TYR A 237 -36.18 -6.78 15.66
CA TYR A 237 -37.59 -7.11 15.45
C TYR A 237 -38.24 -7.70 16.71
N GLN A 238 -39.57 -7.63 16.76
CA GLN A 238 -40.35 -8.23 17.84
C GLN A 238 -40.17 -9.76 17.89
N THR A 239 -40.08 -10.39 16.72
CA THR A 239 -39.95 -11.85 16.58
C THR A 239 -38.77 -12.23 15.70
N ALA A 240 -38.23 -13.44 15.91
CA ALA A 240 -37.13 -13.96 15.11
C ALA A 240 -37.55 -14.28 13.66
N GLN A 241 -38.84 -14.59 13.43
CA GLN A 241 -39.37 -14.82 12.09
C GLN A 241 -39.32 -13.54 11.26
N GLN A 242 -39.79 -12.41 11.80
CA GLN A 242 -39.73 -11.11 11.12
C GLN A 242 -38.30 -10.70 10.78
N ALA A 243 -37.34 -10.98 11.66
CA ALA A 243 -35.92 -10.76 11.39
C ALA A 243 -35.40 -11.63 10.24
N ALA A 244 -35.84 -12.89 10.15
CA ALA A 244 -35.50 -13.78 9.06
C ALA A 244 -36.12 -13.32 7.72
N ASP A 245 -37.40 -12.95 7.73
CA ASP A 245 -38.12 -12.44 6.56
C ASP A 245 -37.46 -11.13 6.04
N ALA A 246 -37.07 -10.23 6.95
CA ALA A 246 -36.33 -9.02 6.61
C ALA A 246 -34.96 -9.30 6.01
N ARG A 247 -34.23 -10.26 6.59
CA ARG A 247 -32.93 -10.69 6.05
C ARG A 247 -33.09 -11.24 4.63
N GLU A 248 -34.00 -12.18 4.42
CA GLU A 248 -34.19 -12.83 3.12
C GLU A 248 -34.73 -11.84 2.08
N GLY A 249 -35.74 -11.04 2.43
CA GLY A 249 -36.35 -10.09 1.51
C GLY A 249 -35.48 -8.89 1.14
N LEU A 250 -34.48 -8.55 1.96
CA LEU A 250 -33.51 -7.49 1.66
C LEU A 250 -32.17 -8.02 1.15
N TYR A 251 -31.94 -9.34 1.19
CA TYR A 251 -30.69 -9.93 0.73
C TYR A 251 -30.48 -9.69 -0.76
N GLY A 252 -29.34 -9.08 -1.09
CA GLY A 252 -28.94 -8.81 -2.47
C GLY A 252 -29.62 -7.61 -3.13
N ARG A 253 -30.55 -6.91 -2.44
CA ARG A 253 -31.12 -5.64 -2.93
C ARG A 253 -30.09 -4.53 -2.91
N TRP A 254 -30.32 -3.47 -3.69
CA TRP A 254 -29.40 -2.34 -3.78
C TRP A 254 -29.93 -1.11 -3.04
N TYR A 255 -29.05 -0.42 -2.33
CA TYR A 255 -29.32 0.84 -1.66
C TYR A 255 -28.12 1.79 -1.82
N ALA A 256 -28.35 3.01 -2.30
CA ALA A 256 -27.31 4.04 -2.48
C ALA A 256 -26.02 3.52 -3.17
N GLY A 257 -26.15 2.69 -4.21
CA GLY A 257 -25.02 2.13 -4.96
C GLY A 257 -24.27 0.98 -4.27
N ARG A 258 -24.80 0.41 -3.18
CA ARG A 258 -24.25 -0.76 -2.51
C ARG A 258 -25.28 -1.89 -2.41
N GLN A 259 -24.81 -3.12 -2.51
CA GLN A 259 -25.64 -4.29 -2.27
C GLN A 259 -25.83 -4.52 -0.77
N LEU A 260 -27.07 -4.77 -0.35
CA LEU A 260 -27.43 -5.11 1.01
C LEU A 260 -27.16 -6.59 1.27
N LEU A 261 -26.35 -6.86 2.28
CA LEU A 261 -26.02 -8.20 2.75
C LEU A 261 -26.40 -8.32 4.24
N PRO A 262 -27.70 -8.39 4.57
CA PRO A 262 -28.16 -8.50 5.94
C PRO A 262 -27.74 -9.82 6.58
N GLU A 263 -27.30 -9.74 7.84
CA GLU A 263 -26.86 -10.89 8.63
C GLU A 263 -27.55 -10.90 9.99
N VAL A 264 -27.90 -12.10 10.48
CA VAL A 264 -28.40 -12.24 11.85
C VAL A 264 -27.22 -12.12 12.80
N THR A 265 -27.34 -11.27 13.81
CA THR A 265 -26.25 -11.03 14.76
C THR A 265 -26.40 -11.88 16.03
N PRO A 266 -25.30 -12.22 16.71
CA PRO A 266 -25.31 -12.89 18.01
C PRO A 266 -25.65 -11.96 19.19
N ILE A 267 -25.99 -10.69 18.93
CA ILE A 267 -26.30 -9.72 19.99
C ILE A 267 -27.49 -10.20 20.79
N SER A 268 -27.36 -10.20 22.11
CA SER A 268 -28.45 -10.55 23.04
C SER A 268 -29.13 -9.31 23.66
N SER A 269 -28.38 -8.22 23.83
CA SER A 269 -28.85 -6.99 24.48
C SER A 269 -28.10 -5.75 23.98
N TRP A 270 -28.83 -4.65 23.78
CA TRP A 270 -28.25 -3.34 23.46
C TRP A 270 -27.31 -2.80 24.52
N SER A 271 -27.58 -3.08 25.80
CA SER A 271 -26.75 -2.60 26.91
C SER A 271 -25.31 -3.12 26.83
N ASP A 272 -25.14 -4.30 26.21
CA ASP A 272 -23.83 -4.90 26.02
C ASP A 272 -23.13 -4.45 24.75
N ALA A 273 -23.88 -4.06 23.73
CA ALA A 273 -23.38 -3.65 22.43
C ALA A 273 -22.97 -2.17 22.41
N ILE A 274 -23.79 -1.30 23.01
CA ILE A 274 -23.63 0.15 22.95
C ILE A 274 -22.52 0.62 23.91
N CYS A 275 -21.69 1.54 23.43
CA CYS A 275 -20.67 2.15 24.27
C CYS A 275 -21.31 3.07 25.32
N GLY A 276 -21.34 2.64 26.59
CA GLY A 276 -21.89 3.46 27.68
C GLY A 276 -21.14 4.79 27.91
N LEU A 277 -19.88 4.90 27.51
CA LEU A 277 -19.14 6.18 27.54
C LEU A 277 -19.57 7.12 26.41
N PHE A 278 -19.91 6.58 25.24
CA PHE A 278 -20.39 7.38 24.11
C PHE A 278 -21.78 7.96 24.39
N LEU A 279 -22.69 7.16 24.97
CA LEU A 279 -24.01 7.64 25.37
C LEU A 279 -23.94 8.83 26.36
N ARG A 280 -22.88 8.88 27.18
CA ARG A 280 -22.58 9.99 28.11
C ARG A 280 -21.73 11.11 27.49
N LYS A 281 -21.49 11.07 26.17
CA LYS A 281 -20.63 12.01 25.43
C LYS A 281 -19.20 12.12 26.00
N ARG A 282 -18.63 11.01 26.47
CA ARG A 282 -17.31 10.90 27.13
C ARG A 282 -16.40 9.83 26.53
N CYS A 283 -16.73 9.26 25.37
CA CYS A 283 -15.88 8.27 24.73
C CYS A 283 -14.67 8.94 24.08
N VAL A 284 -13.48 8.70 24.63
CA VAL A 284 -12.21 9.24 24.11
C VAL A 284 -11.50 8.29 23.14
N ARG A 285 -12.08 7.12 22.86
CA ARG A 285 -11.43 6.08 22.04
C ARG A 285 -11.46 6.37 20.54
N GLY A 286 -12.28 7.31 20.08
CA GLY A 286 -12.39 7.63 18.64
C GLY A 286 -12.59 6.38 17.78
N GLY A 287 -11.71 6.20 16.78
CA GLY A 287 -11.68 5.05 15.86
C GLY A 287 -11.27 3.72 16.48
N ASP A 288 -10.77 3.71 17.72
CA ASP A 288 -10.38 2.49 18.44
C ASP A 288 -11.51 1.92 19.30
N CYS A 289 -12.69 2.56 19.32
CA CYS A 289 -13.84 2.02 20.02
C CYS A 289 -14.43 0.83 19.27
N ASN A 290 -14.58 -0.30 19.97
CA ASN A 290 -15.14 -1.56 19.43
C ASN A 290 -16.59 -1.79 19.86
N PHE A 291 -17.26 -0.76 20.38
CA PHE A 291 -18.65 -0.78 20.81
C PHE A 291 -19.46 0.21 19.98
N LEU A 292 -20.77 -0.04 19.87
CA LEU A 292 -21.63 0.73 18.98
C LEU A 292 -21.75 2.19 19.48
N HIS A 293 -21.54 3.13 18.57
CA HIS A 293 -21.83 4.54 18.75
C HIS A 293 -23.05 4.87 17.88
N PRO A 294 -24.29 4.74 18.39
CA PRO A 294 -25.47 5.00 17.60
C PRO A 294 -25.66 6.51 17.36
N PHE A 295 -26.14 6.89 16.18
CA PHE A 295 -26.76 8.20 15.99
C PHE A 295 -27.98 8.36 16.90
N VAL A 296 -28.31 9.61 17.24
CA VAL A 296 -29.56 9.91 17.94
C VAL A 296 -30.72 9.74 16.97
N ASN A 297 -31.69 8.88 17.32
CA ASN A 297 -32.84 8.60 16.47
C ASN A 297 -33.74 9.83 16.34
N PRO A 298 -34.10 10.28 15.11
CA PRO A 298 -34.92 11.47 14.92
C PRO A 298 -36.35 11.40 15.45
N VAL A 299 -36.85 10.19 15.74
CA VAL A 299 -38.24 9.91 16.11
C VAL A 299 -38.39 9.60 17.60
N GLU A 300 -37.29 9.37 18.32
CA GLU A 300 -37.36 9.14 19.77
C GLU A 300 -37.41 10.49 20.50
N PRO A 301 -38.52 10.83 21.19
CA PRO A 301 -38.49 11.92 22.15
C PRO A 301 -37.62 11.46 23.33
N ASP A 302 -36.46 12.10 23.52
CA ASP A 302 -35.50 11.93 24.62
C ASP A 302 -35.63 10.59 25.39
N PRO A 303 -34.82 9.56 25.07
CA PRO A 303 -34.84 8.35 25.88
C PRO A 303 -34.47 8.72 27.32
N PRO A 304 -35.26 8.31 28.34
CA PRO A 304 -34.88 8.53 29.72
C PRO A 304 -33.51 7.87 29.89
N LEU A 305 -32.51 8.66 30.28
CA LEU A 305 -31.14 8.21 30.53
C LEU A 305 -31.22 6.87 31.22
N LEU A 306 -30.88 5.78 30.52
CA LEU A 306 -30.90 4.44 31.07
C LEU A 306 -30.10 4.50 32.37
N ALA A 307 -30.83 4.48 33.49
CA ALA A 307 -30.26 4.57 34.81
C ALA A 307 -29.43 3.31 34.97
N TYR A 308 -28.12 3.46 34.76
CA TYR A 308 -27.15 2.45 35.10
C TYR A 308 -27.35 2.11 36.57
N ARG A 309 -28.06 1.01 36.86
CA ARG A 309 -28.02 0.37 38.17
C ARG A 309 -26.58 -0.06 38.37
N SER A 310 -25.81 0.82 38.99
CA SER A 310 -24.56 0.43 39.61
C SER A 310 -24.88 -0.73 40.55
N PRO A 311 -24.14 -1.86 40.50
CA PRO A 311 -24.33 -2.96 41.43
C PRO A 311 -24.30 -2.39 42.85
N GLU A 312 -25.35 -2.71 43.61
CA GLU A 312 -25.64 -2.15 44.92
C GLU A 312 -24.44 -2.33 45.86
N ARG A 313 -23.78 -1.21 46.20
CA ARG A 313 -22.98 -1.14 47.42
C ARG A 313 -23.98 -1.09 48.56
N GLY A 314 -24.18 -2.24 49.22
CA GLY A 314 -25.13 -2.43 50.30
C GLY A 314 -25.08 -1.30 51.33
N THR A 315 -26.09 -0.42 51.30
CA THR A 315 -26.32 0.55 52.35
C THR A 315 -27.11 -0.13 53.46
N SER A 316 -26.35 -0.65 54.43
CA SER A 316 -26.82 -0.97 55.77
C SER A 316 -27.72 0.15 56.29
N LYS A 317 -28.95 -0.24 56.68
CA LYS A 317 -30.00 0.63 57.20
C LYS A 317 -29.53 1.33 58.48
N ARG A 318 -29.39 2.66 58.42
CA ARG A 318 -29.35 3.53 59.61
C ARG A 318 -30.69 3.43 60.35
N LYS A 319 -30.69 2.79 61.53
CA LYS A 319 -31.66 3.08 62.59
C LYS A 319 -31.00 4.05 63.58
N ARG A 320 -31.63 5.21 63.78
CA ARG A 320 -31.31 6.16 64.86
C ARG A 320 -31.93 5.66 66.16
N SER A 321 -31.13 5.60 67.21
CA SER A 321 -31.52 5.67 68.63
C SER A 321 -30.33 6.20 69.47
N PRO A 322 -30.58 6.79 70.64
CA PRO A 322 -29.80 7.92 71.19
C PRO A 322 -28.65 7.53 72.12
N SER A 323 -27.70 8.48 72.30
CA SER A 323 -26.53 8.42 73.18
C SER A 323 -26.85 7.96 74.62
N PRO A 324 -25.83 7.40 75.29
CA PRO A 324 -25.29 8.10 76.46
C PRO A 324 -23.77 8.07 76.57
N ASP A 325 -23.22 9.27 76.83
CA ASP A 325 -22.32 9.62 77.94
C ASP A 325 -21.21 8.62 78.37
N ARG A 326 -19.95 9.10 78.29
CA ARG A 326 -18.89 9.09 79.33
C ARG A 326 -17.52 9.29 78.67
N ARG A 327 -16.85 10.43 78.95
CA ARG A 327 -15.70 10.56 79.89
C ARG A 327 -14.49 9.70 79.47
N HIS A 328 -13.26 10.18 79.36
CA HIS A 328 -12.59 11.32 79.97
C HIS A 328 -11.17 11.37 79.38
N ARG A 329 -10.60 12.59 79.26
CA ARG A 329 -9.19 12.96 79.56
C ARG A 329 -8.11 12.37 78.63
N ARG A 330 -6.99 13.02 78.32
CA ARG A 330 -6.39 14.30 78.74
C ARG A 330 -5.20 14.61 77.81
N SER A 331 -4.95 15.92 77.63
CA SER A 331 -3.64 16.61 77.58
C SER A 331 -2.45 16.04 76.78
N SER A 332 -1.90 16.87 75.88
CA SER A 332 -0.59 17.54 76.01
C SER A 332 -0.10 17.88 74.60
N GLU A 333 -0.07 19.14 74.20
CA GLU A 333 1.13 20.01 74.24
C GLU A 333 2.30 19.56 73.35
N ARG A 334 2.81 20.56 72.59
CA ARG A 334 4.19 20.79 72.11
C ARG A 334 4.53 20.55 70.62
N THR A 335 4.51 21.70 69.95
CA THR A 335 5.58 22.34 69.15
C THR A 335 5.94 21.84 67.74
N PRO A 336 6.35 22.79 66.86
CA PRO A 336 6.59 22.57 65.43
C PRO A 336 8.09 22.43 65.08
N ARG A 337 8.40 21.85 63.90
CA ARG A 337 9.50 22.19 62.96
C ARG A 337 9.64 21.10 61.88
N GLU A 338 9.68 21.51 60.60
CA GLU A 338 10.80 21.31 59.63
C GLU A 338 10.93 19.84 59.18
N ASP A 339 11.12 19.45 57.92
CA ASP A 339 11.71 20.12 56.76
C ASP A 339 11.35 19.31 55.48
N ASP A 340 11.85 19.82 54.35
CA ASP A 340 12.21 19.12 53.12
C ASP A 340 11.28 19.10 51.90
N ARG A 341 11.61 20.07 51.04
CA ARG A 341 11.27 20.18 49.62
C ARG A 341 12.22 19.30 48.80
N HIS A 342 11.70 18.38 47.99
CA HIS A 342 12.47 17.90 46.83
C HIS A 342 11.66 17.88 45.53
N ARG A 343 12.09 18.82 44.67
CA ARG A 343 11.73 19.11 43.29
C ARG A 343 12.67 18.31 42.37
N ARG A 344 12.14 17.49 41.45
CA ARG A 344 12.90 16.89 40.32
C ARG A 344 12.13 17.20 39.01
N LYS A 345 12.51 18.27 38.30
CA LYS A 345 13.48 18.38 37.18
C LYS A 345 13.03 17.68 35.88
N ARG A 346 12.49 18.51 34.97
CA ARG A 346 12.45 18.37 33.51
C ARG A 346 13.87 18.18 32.94
N SER A 347 14.04 17.32 31.95
CA SER A 347 15.15 17.43 30.99
C SER A 347 14.61 17.80 29.61
N SER A 348 15.20 18.87 29.07
CA SER A 348 15.12 19.31 27.69
C SER A 348 16.21 18.60 26.89
N ARG A 349 15.91 18.19 25.65
CA ARG A 349 16.93 17.90 24.64
C ARG A 349 16.70 18.84 23.45
N LYS A 350 17.78 19.53 23.11
CA LYS A 350 17.89 20.58 22.12
C LYS A 350 17.92 20.01 20.71
N ASP A 351 17.26 20.72 19.81
CA ASP A 351 17.55 20.82 18.38
C ASP A 351 18.91 21.48 18.14
N GLU A 352 19.73 20.91 17.26
CA GLU A 352 20.66 21.68 16.43
C GLU A 352 20.66 21.08 15.01
N ARG A 353 20.46 22.00 14.06
CA ARG A 353 20.49 21.81 12.60
C ARG A 353 21.94 22.01 12.13
N GLU A 354 22.37 21.30 11.10
CA GLU A 354 23.35 21.82 10.13
C GLU A 354 23.02 21.30 8.72
N ASP A 355 22.93 22.27 7.81
CA ASP A 355 22.76 22.15 6.37
C ASP A 355 24.13 22.02 5.67
N GLU A 356 24.05 21.66 4.38
CA GLU A 356 24.96 22.00 3.27
C GLU A 356 26.00 20.97 2.75
N ARG A 357 25.85 20.73 1.44
CA ARG A 357 26.83 20.38 0.38
C ARG A 357 27.30 18.92 0.28
N GLU A 358 26.85 18.24 -0.79
CA GLU A 358 27.65 18.16 -2.02
C GLU A 358 26.82 17.61 -3.20
N SER A 359 26.79 18.41 -4.26
CA SER A 359 26.23 18.09 -5.56
C SER A 359 27.37 17.67 -6.50
N ARG A 360 27.08 16.74 -7.41
CA ARG A 360 27.81 16.42 -8.66
C ARG A 360 29.03 15.50 -8.57
N ARG A 361 28.91 14.33 -9.19
CA ARG A 361 29.84 13.84 -10.25
C ARG A 361 29.21 12.69 -11.05
N ARG A 362 28.50 13.09 -12.11
CA ARG A 362 28.31 12.32 -13.36
C ARG A 362 29.08 13.09 -14.44
N HIS A 363 29.65 12.38 -15.43
CA HIS A 363 30.62 12.76 -16.48
C HIS A 363 32.08 12.50 -16.02
N GLY A 364 32.93 11.73 -16.70
CA GLY A 364 32.87 11.05 -17.99
C GLY A 364 34.30 10.99 -18.52
N ILE A 365 34.85 9.82 -18.86
CA ILE A 365 36.08 9.71 -19.66
C ILE A 365 35.92 8.56 -20.64
N ARG A 366 35.67 8.94 -21.89
CA ARG A 366 36.23 8.27 -23.08
C ARG A 366 37.69 8.70 -23.17
N ARG A 367 38.60 7.74 -23.24
CA ARG A 367 39.72 7.73 -24.19
C ARG A 367 40.23 6.30 -24.33
#